data_AF-A0A954YVX4-F1
#
_entry.id   AF-A0A954YVX4-F1
#
_cell.length_a   1.000
_cell.length_b   1.000
_cell.length_c   1.000
_cell.angle_alpha   90.00
_cell.angle_beta   90.00
_cell.angle_gamma   90.00
#
_symmetry.space_group_name_H-M   'P 1'
#
loop_
_entity.id
_entity.type
_entity.pdbx_description
1 polymer ?
#
loop_
_entity_poly.entity_id
_entity_poly.type
_entity_poly.pdbx_seq_one_letter_code
_entity_poly.pdbx_strand_id
1 'polypeptide(L)'
;LPSGEFEVPLILQDRSFYSDGSLKYPGNLPDHFFGDTMLVNGMAMPYMEVKKGKYRFRTLNGCNSRTLTLSLSNGQTFQQIGSDGGLLPAPVTLTEVTLGPAERADLIIDFSTSPTGAEIELTNSAPAPFPGTPGIGVIPDVMKFVVTSAVGATDPIPATLRSLGVLDPADAVVDREFVLQKLPHACSGTAWKINGLHWNDITEYPRLGTTETWTFINRSGIAHPMHVHLDFFQVLYSQSFIVDGENITTNGPRILPEPNQAGWKDTVMVPPFHLVKVVTRFEDYTGLFPYHCHILEHEDHDMMRQFRAVAFGDADVDGDVDLADYATLVECLSGPDVAPNPVAPPPTTADCLEAFDADQDGDVDLDDFKVMQVNFSGS
;
A
#
# COMPACT_ATOMS: atom_id res chain seq x y z
N LEU A 1 16.55 -13.38 15.55
CA LEU A 1 16.20 -13.65 14.13
C LEU A 1 17.48 -13.91 13.35
N PRO A 2 17.46 -14.70 12.27
CA PRO A 2 18.63 -14.83 11.38
C PRO A 2 19.13 -13.45 10.93
N SER A 3 20.44 -13.26 10.90
CA SER A 3 21.11 -11.99 10.63
C SER A 3 22.47 -12.22 9.97
N GLY A 4 23.14 -11.15 9.53
CA GLY A 4 24.43 -11.24 8.85
C GLY A 4 24.30 -11.99 7.53
N GLU A 5 25.11 -13.03 7.31
CA GLU A 5 25.03 -13.86 6.08
C GLU A 5 23.69 -14.60 5.91
N PHE A 6 22.89 -14.73 6.98
CA PHE A 6 21.59 -15.41 6.95
C PHE A 6 20.41 -14.46 6.73
N GLU A 7 20.66 -13.18 6.46
CA GLU A 7 19.65 -12.19 6.08
C GLU A 7 19.91 -11.72 4.66
N VAL A 8 19.00 -12.04 3.74
CA VAL A 8 19.23 -11.93 2.29
C VAL A 8 18.06 -11.21 1.62
N PRO A 9 18.28 -10.14 0.85
CA PRO A 9 17.22 -9.55 0.04
C PRO A 9 16.86 -10.47 -1.13
N LEU A 10 15.57 -10.59 -1.44
CA LEU A 10 15.05 -11.25 -2.64
C LEU A 10 14.17 -10.25 -3.41
N ILE A 11 14.78 -9.50 -4.32
CA ILE A 11 14.10 -8.56 -5.20
C ILE A 11 13.69 -9.31 -6.47
N LEU A 12 12.40 -9.53 -6.64
CA LEU A 12 11.84 -10.35 -7.74
C LEU A 12 11.33 -9.44 -8.85
N GLN A 13 11.77 -9.66 -10.09
CA GLN A 13 11.38 -8.82 -11.22
C GLN A 13 11.23 -9.67 -12.48
N ASP A 14 10.16 -9.48 -13.24
CA ASP A 14 10.05 -10.08 -14.57
C ASP A 14 10.58 -9.12 -15.66
N ARG A 15 11.37 -9.64 -16.59
CA ARG A 15 11.91 -8.89 -17.73
C ARG A 15 11.83 -9.74 -18.99
N SER A 16 11.95 -9.07 -20.13
CA SER A 16 12.18 -9.70 -21.42
C SER A 16 13.42 -9.14 -22.06
N PHE A 17 14.05 -9.92 -22.93
CA PHE A 17 15.31 -9.58 -23.58
C PHE A 17 15.20 -9.77 -25.09
N TYR A 18 15.91 -8.93 -25.84
CA TYR A 18 16.22 -9.20 -27.23
C TYR A 18 17.30 -10.29 -27.33
N SER A 19 17.53 -10.83 -28.53
CA SER A 19 18.51 -11.90 -28.75
C SER A 19 19.96 -11.49 -28.45
N ASP A 20 20.25 -10.19 -28.40
CA ASP A 20 21.56 -9.64 -28.02
C ASP A 20 21.71 -9.40 -26.51
N GLY A 21 20.68 -9.73 -25.72
CA GLY A 21 20.66 -9.56 -24.27
C GLY A 21 20.24 -8.17 -23.79
N SER A 22 19.92 -7.22 -24.68
CA SER A 22 19.37 -5.94 -24.28
C SER A 22 17.91 -6.07 -23.80
N LEU A 23 17.49 -5.20 -22.88
CA LEU A 23 16.13 -5.22 -22.34
C LEU A 23 15.10 -4.94 -23.44
N LYS A 24 14.03 -5.74 -23.46
CA LYS A 24 12.88 -5.59 -24.35
C LYS A 24 11.69 -5.08 -23.56
N TYR A 25 11.23 -3.89 -23.94
CA TYR A 25 10.01 -3.28 -23.42
C TYR A 25 9.18 -2.73 -24.61
N PRO A 26 7.85 -2.94 -24.66
CA PRO A 26 7.04 -2.45 -25.77
C PRO A 26 6.93 -0.91 -25.72
N GLY A 27 7.23 -0.24 -26.85
CA GLY A 27 7.20 1.23 -26.92
C GLY A 27 5.79 1.85 -27.02
N ASN A 28 4.72 1.06 -26.95
CA ASN A 28 3.35 1.51 -27.21
C ASN A 28 2.51 1.39 -25.92
N LEU A 29 2.48 2.44 -25.08
CA LEU A 29 1.67 2.61 -23.84
C LEU A 29 0.89 1.35 -23.43
N PRO A 30 1.60 0.30 -22.97
CA PRO A 30 0.96 -0.99 -22.76
C PRO A 30 0.03 -0.89 -21.56
N ASP A 31 -1.07 -1.64 -21.58
CA ASP A 31 -1.95 -1.74 -20.41
C ASP A 31 -1.26 -2.44 -19.23
N HIS A 32 -0.40 -3.41 -19.55
CA HIS A 32 0.44 -4.15 -18.61
C HIS A 32 1.74 -4.55 -19.31
N PHE A 33 2.82 -4.66 -18.56
CA PHE A 33 4.04 -5.34 -19.00
C PHE A 33 4.25 -6.64 -18.24
N PHE A 34 4.21 -7.76 -18.96
CA PHE A 34 4.56 -9.08 -18.44
C PHE A 34 5.83 -9.59 -19.13
N GLY A 35 6.92 -9.64 -18.38
CA GLY A 35 8.16 -10.27 -18.80
C GLY A 35 8.01 -11.79 -18.88
N ASP A 36 8.89 -12.41 -19.65
CA ASP A 36 8.98 -13.85 -19.87
C ASP A 36 10.14 -14.52 -19.09
N THR A 37 10.98 -13.73 -18.43
CA THR A 37 12.12 -14.20 -17.63
C THR A 37 12.03 -13.64 -16.22
N MET A 38 12.02 -14.51 -15.19
CA MET A 38 12.11 -14.08 -13.80
C MET A 38 13.57 -13.77 -13.41
N LEU A 39 13.75 -12.65 -12.73
CA LEU A 39 15.02 -12.24 -12.14
C LEU A 39 14.89 -12.20 -10.61
N VAL A 40 15.97 -12.57 -9.94
CA VAL A 40 16.15 -12.35 -8.50
C VAL A 40 17.43 -11.55 -8.30
N ASN A 41 17.32 -10.39 -7.65
CA ASN A 41 18.43 -9.46 -7.45
C ASN A 41 19.18 -9.13 -8.75
N GLY A 42 18.46 -8.99 -9.87
CA GLY A 42 19.02 -8.68 -11.18
C GLY A 42 19.61 -9.86 -11.96
N MET A 43 19.60 -11.08 -11.41
CA MET A 43 20.10 -12.29 -12.08
C MET A 43 18.94 -13.15 -12.57
N ALA A 44 18.99 -13.64 -13.81
CA ALA A 44 17.95 -14.51 -14.35
C ALA A 44 17.96 -15.88 -13.66
N MET A 45 16.83 -16.24 -13.03
CA MET A 45 16.56 -17.52 -12.38
C MET A 45 17.78 -18.15 -11.66
N PRO A 46 18.39 -17.46 -10.67
CA PRO A 46 19.65 -17.88 -10.10
C PRO A 46 19.47 -19.09 -9.17
N TYR A 47 20.60 -19.64 -8.70
CA TYR A 47 20.60 -20.50 -7.53
C TYR A 47 21.39 -19.86 -6.37
N MET A 48 21.09 -20.28 -5.15
CA MET A 48 21.81 -19.91 -3.95
C MET A 48 22.16 -21.17 -3.15
N GLU A 49 23.43 -21.33 -2.80
CA GLU A 49 23.82 -22.33 -1.81
C GLU A 49 23.37 -21.89 -0.42
N VAL A 50 22.65 -22.75 0.28
CA VAL A 50 22.15 -22.49 1.64
C VAL A 50 22.74 -23.49 2.62
N LYS A 51 23.03 -23.03 3.83
CA LYS A 51 23.43 -23.88 4.95
C LYS A 51 22.21 -24.57 5.57
N LYS A 52 22.40 -25.69 6.27
CA LYS A 52 21.36 -26.37 7.05
C LYS A 52 20.97 -25.53 8.26
N GLY A 53 20.04 -24.60 8.06
CA GLY A 53 19.56 -23.67 9.08
C GLY A 53 18.51 -22.71 8.51
N LYS A 54 18.14 -21.73 9.32
CA LYS A 54 17.16 -20.69 8.99
C LYS A 54 17.81 -19.52 8.27
N TYR A 55 17.15 -19.07 7.21
CA TYR A 55 17.47 -17.83 6.51
C TYR A 55 16.28 -16.89 6.62
N ARG A 56 16.57 -15.59 6.75
CA ARG A 56 15.62 -14.49 6.66
C ARG A 56 15.72 -13.86 5.28
N PHE A 57 14.64 -13.88 4.53
CA PHE A 57 14.54 -13.32 3.21
C PHE A 57 13.67 -12.07 3.22
N ARG A 58 14.25 -10.94 2.79
CA ARG A 58 13.51 -9.69 2.58
C ARG A 58 12.97 -9.70 1.15
N THR A 59 11.79 -10.29 0.97
CA THR A 59 11.20 -10.50 -0.34
C THR A 59 10.42 -9.28 -0.79
N LEU A 60 10.74 -8.78 -1.98
CA LEU A 60 10.06 -7.66 -2.63
C LEU A 60 9.56 -8.11 -4.00
N ASN A 61 8.29 -7.88 -4.29
CA ASN A 61 7.82 -7.93 -5.67
C ASN A 61 8.13 -6.58 -6.37
N GLY A 62 9.21 -6.56 -7.16
CA GLY A 62 9.64 -5.43 -7.97
C GLY A 62 9.29 -5.58 -9.46
N CYS A 63 8.30 -6.42 -9.79
CA CYS A 63 7.73 -6.52 -11.12
C CYS A 63 6.91 -5.26 -11.45
N ASN A 64 6.79 -4.93 -12.74
CA ASN A 64 5.99 -3.77 -13.15
C ASN A 64 4.49 -4.01 -12.94
N SER A 65 3.99 -5.15 -13.44
CA SER A 65 2.56 -5.49 -13.44
C SER A 65 2.25 -6.82 -12.74
N ARG A 66 3.24 -7.69 -12.58
CA ARG A 66 3.02 -9.09 -12.24
C ARG A 66 2.82 -9.29 -10.74
N THR A 67 1.67 -9.84 -10.36
CA THR A 67 1.48 -10.47 -9.04
C THR A 67 2.23 -11.80 -8.99
N LEU A 68 2.78 -12.14 -7.82
CA LEU A 68 3.49 -13.39 -7.59
C LEU A 68 2.80 -14.17 -6.47
N THR A 69 2.54 -15.46 -6.67
CA THR A 69 2.12 -16.39 -5.61
C THR A 69 3.23 -17.39 -5.41
N LEU A 70 4.03 -17.17 -4.37
CA LEU A 70 5.30 -17.83 -4.13
C LEU A 70 5.14 -19.06 -3.23
N SER A 71 5.73 -20.18 -3.61
CA SER A 71 5.77 -21.42 -2.80
C SER A 71 7.08 -22.18 -2.99
N LEU A 72 7.35 -23.17 -2.15
CA LEU A 72 8.55 -24.02 -2.28
C LEU A 72 8.19 -25.34 -2.97
N SER A 73 8.99 -25.77 -3.93
CA SER A 73 8.68 -26.95 -4.78
C SER A 73 8.57 -28.27 -4.02
N ASN A 74 9.14 -28.35 -2.81
CA ASN A 74 9.02 -29.50 -1.94
C ASN A 74 7.79 -29.47 -1.01
N GLY A 75 6.96 -28.42 -1.11
CA GLY A 75 5.74 -28.25 -0.30
C GLY A 75 6.01 -27.92 1.18
N GLN A 76 7.24 -27.61 1.57
CA GLN A 76 7.54 -27.23 2.95
C GLN A 76 6.94 -25.86 3.28
N THR A 77 6.59 -25.65 4.54
CA THR A 77 6.13 -24.34 5.01
C THR A 77 7.31 -23.40 5.27
N PHE A 78 6.99 -22.11 5.32
CA PHE A 78 7.87 -21.03 5.77
C PHE A 78 7.10 -20.11 6.72
N GLN A 79 7.78 -19.19 7.38
CA GLN A 79 7.13 -18.23 8.29
C GLN A 79 7.26 -16.81 7.76
N GLN A 80 6.16 -16.08 7.61
CA GLN A 80 6.20 -14.64 7.44
C GLN A 80 6.30 -13.97 8.81
N ILE A 81 7.29 -13.10 9.00
CA ILE A 81 7.54 -12.37 10.25
C ILE A 81 7.34 -10.86 10.11
N GLY A 82 7.11 -10.36 8.89
CA GLY A 82 6.92 -8.95 8.60
C GLY A 82 6.20 -8.70 7.29
N SER A 83 5.59 -7.52 7.20
CA SER A 83 4.92 -6.93 6.04
C SER A 83 5.63 -5.62 5.64
N ASP A 84 4.99 -4.83 4.77
CA ASP A 84 5.54 -3.57 4.24
C ASP A 84 6.08 -2.63 5.33
N GLY A 85 5.34 -2.45 6.42
CA GLY A 85 5.65 -1.57 7.56
C GLY A 85 6.38 -2.23 8.72
N GLY A 86 7.01 -3.39 8.50
CA GLY A 86 7.87 -4.05 9.48
C GLY A 86 7.28 -5.33 10.08
N LEU A 87 7.69 -5.67 11.31
CA LEU A 87 7.34 -6.97 11.91
C LEU A 87 5.83 -7.12 12.17
N LEU A 88 5.33 -8.32 11.89
CA LEU A 88 4.02 -8.81 12.36
C LEU A 88 4.05 -9.00 13.89
N PRO A 89 2.91 -9.19 14.59
CA PRO A 89 2.93 -9.37 16.04
C PRO A 89 3.49 -10.76 16.43
N ALA A 90 3.31 -11.75 15.56
CA ALA A 90 3.83 -13.11 15.69
C ALA A 90 4.18 -13.68 14.30
N PRO A 91 5.05 -14.70 14.20
CA PRO A 91 5.30 -15.38 12.95
C PRO A 91 4.06 -16.11 12.44
N VAL A 92 3.76 -15.97 11.15
CA VAL A 92 2.64 -16.65 10.48
C VAL A 92 3.19 -17.76 9.60
N THR A 93 2.81 -19.01 9.87
CA THR A 93 3.24 -20.16 9.06
C THR A 93 2.40 -20.26 7.80
N LEU A 94 3.05 -20.29 6.64
CA LEU A 94 2.42 -20.31 5.32
C LEU A 94 3.01 -21.43 4.46
N THR A 95 2.21 -21.93 3.52
CA THR A 95 2.67 -22.77 2.39
C THR A 95 2.93 -21.95 1.14
N GLU A 96 2.23 -20.82 0.99
CA GLU A 96 2.39 -19.87 -0.10
C GLU A 96 2.13 -18.44 0.37
N VAL A 97 2.66 -17.45 -0.35
CA VAL A 97 2.41 -16.03 -0.11
C VAL A 97 2.17 -15.32 -1.44
N THR A 98 1.11 -14.51 -1.51
CA THR A 98 0.80 -13.70 -2.69
C THR A 98 1.24 -12.26 -2.47
N LEU A 99 1.99 -11.70 -3.42
CA LEU A 99 2.50 -10.33 -3.38
C LEU A 99 2.14 -9.62 -4.68
N GLY A 100 1.41 -8.52 -4.58
CA GLY A 100 1.29 -7.53 -5.66
C GLY A 100 2.57 -6.76 -5.87
N PRO A 101 2.72 -6.06 -7.01
CA PRO A 101 3.76 -5.05 -7.20
C PRO A 101 3.91 -4.15 -5.96
N ALA A 102 5.18 -3.92 -5.56
CA ALA A 102 5.62 -3.18 -4.38
C ALA A 102 5.34 -3.75 -2.99
N GLU A 103 4.57 -4.85 -2.87
CA GLU A 103 4.41 -5.52 -1.58
C GLU A 103 5.71 -6.23 -1.14
N ARG A 104 5.94 -6.24 0.18
CA ARG A 104 7.06 -6.94 0.80
C ARG A 104 6.58 -7.98 1.79
N ALA A 105 7.30 -9.10 1.83
CA ALA A 105 7.18 -10.10 2.88
C ALA A 105 8.55 -10.44 3.45
N ASP A 106 8.66 -10.39 4.77
CA ASP A 106 9.85 -10.82 5.50
C ASP A 106 9.68 -12.29 5.89
N LEU A 107 10.38 -13.19 5.22
CA LEU A 107 10.16 -14.63 5.27
C LEU A 107 11.31 -15.35 5.98
N ILE A 108 11.00 -16.32 6.83
CA ILE A 108 11.94 -17.29 7.37
C ILE A 108 11.73 -18.63 6.67
N ILE A 109 12.77 -19.15 6.04
CA ILE A 109 12.79 -20.52 5.49
C ILE A 109 13.81 -21.34 6.29
N ASP A 110 13.39 -22.50 6.80
CA ASP A 110 14.23 -23.40 7.57
C ASP A 110 14.70 -24.59 6.72
N PHE A 111 15.99 -24.63 6.39
CA PHE A 111 16.61 -25.73 5.62
C PHE A 111 17.29 -26.77 6.52
N SER A 112 17.13 -26.71 7.85
CA SER A 112 17.86 -27.57 8.78
C SER A 112 17.51 -29.06 8.64
N THR A 113 16.26 -29.37 8.28
CA THR A 113 15.76 -30.73 8.08
C THR A 113 15.95 -31.22 6.64
N SER A 114 16.27 -30.34 5.70
CA SER A 114 16.49 -30.70 4.30
C SER A 114 17.76 -31.57 4.14
N PRO A 115 17.75 -32.59 3.25
CA PRO A 115 18.95 -33.37 2.96
C PRO A 115 20.07 -32.50 2.35
N THR A 116 21.32 -32.85 2.63
CA THR A 116 22.47 -32.26 1.91
C THR A 116 22.37 -32.60 0.42
N GLY A 117 22.60 -31.61 -0.43
CA GLY A 117 22.43 -31.71 -1.88
C GLY A 117 20.97 -31.59 -2.35
N ALA A 118 20.02 -31.38 -1.44
CA ALA A 118 18.64 -31.11 -1.84
C ALA A 118 18.57 -29.81 -2.65
N GLU A 119 17.80 -29.88 -3.73
CA GLU A 119 17.46 -28.76 -4.60
C GLU A 119 16.00 -28.38 -4.32
N ILE A 120 15.77 -27.18 -3.82
CA ILE A 120 14.43 -26.67 -3.48
C ILE A 120 14.21 -25.39 -4.28
N GLU A 121 13.20 -25.38 -5.12
CA GLU A 121 12.89 -24.22 -5.97
C GLU A 121 11.89 -23.32 -5.26
N LEU A 122 12.13 -22.02 -5.33
CA LEU A 122 11.09 -21.03 -5.14
C LEU A 122 10.33 -20.92 -6.45
N THR A 123 9.02 -21.14 -6.41
CA THR A 123 8.15 -21.16 -7.59
C THR A 123 7.11 -20.06 -7.53
N ASN A 124 6.53 -19.72 -8.68
CA ASN A 124 5.40 -18.81 -8.80
C ASN A 124 4.21 -19.48 -9.50
N SER A 125 3.01 -19.35 -8.94
CA SER A 125 1.77 -19.90 -9.53
C SER A 125 0.78 -18.83 -10.01
N ALA A 126 1.05 -17.55 -9.77
CA ALA A 126 0.12 -16.48 -10.09
C ALA A 126 -0.03 -16.28 -11.61
N PRO A 127 -1.27 -16.27 -12.13
CA PRO A 127 -1.52 -15.94 -13.52
C PRO A 127 -1.30 -14.45 -13.80
N ALA A 128 -1.10 -14.13 -15.07
CA ALA A 128 -0.93 -12.76 -15.54
C ALA A 128 -1.88 -12.48 -16.73
N PRO A 129 -2.78 -11.47 -16.65
CA PRO A 129 -3.05 -10.61 -15.48
C PRO A 129 -3.70 -11.35 -14.30
N PHE A 130 -3.64 -10.79 -13.09
CA PHE A 130 -4.16 -11.40 -11.85
C PHE A 130 -5.56 -10.86 -11.50
N PRO A 131 -6.51 -11.71 -11.02
CA PRO A 131 -6.39 -13.14 -10.70
C PRO A 131 -6.54 -14.09 -11.90
N GLY A 132 -6.90 -13.57 -13.08
CA GLY A 132 -6.75 -14.25 -14.37
C GLY A 132 -7.37 -15.64 -14.52
N THR A 133 -6.98 -16.32 -15.60
CA THR A 133 -7.25 -17.75 -15.79
C THR A 133 -6.06 -18.54 -15.26
N PRO A 134 -6.25 -19.56 -14.39
CA PRO A 134 -5.15 -20.37 -13.87
C PRO A 134 -4.24 -20.93 -14.97
N GLY A 135 -2.93 -20.83 -14.77
CA GLY A 135 -1.91 -21.31 -15.72
C GLY A 135 -1.62 -20.37 -16.90
N ILE A 136 -2.40 -19.32 -17.12
CA ILE A 136 -2.15 -18.35 -18.20
C ILE A 136 -1.14 -17.29 -17.75
N GLY A 137 -0.10 -17.08 -18.55
CA GLY A 137 0.90 -16.04 -18.33
C GLY A 137 1.84 -16.31 -17.15
N VAL A 138 1.79 -17.49 -16.53
CA VAL A 138 2.63 -17.87 -15.39
C VAL A 138 4.09 -18.03 -15.83
N ILE A 139 5.01 -17.42 -15.09
CA ILE A 139 6.45 -17.75 -15.12
C ILE A 139 6.76 -18.53 -13.84
N PRO A 140 6.87 -19.87 -13.91
CA PRO A 140 6.88 -20.70 -12.71
C PRO A 140 8.22 -20.70 -11.97
N ASP A 141 9.32 -20.53 -12.69
CA ASP A 141 10.67 -20.67 -12.15
C ASP A 141 11.15 -19.32 -11.61
N VAL A 142 11.44 -19.22 -10.30
CA VAL A 142 11.95 -17.98 -9.67
C VAL A 142 13.43 -18.10 -9.35
N MET A 143 13.80 -19.04 -8.47
CA MET A 143 15.18 -19.34 -8.13
C MET A 143 15.29 -20.72 -7.47
N LYS A 144 16.51 -21.21 -7.28
CA LYS A 144 16.79 -22.49 -6.64
C LYS A 144 17.67 -22.36 -5.41
N PHE A 145 17.31 -23.02 -4.31
CA PHE A 145 18.16 -23.21 -3.14
C PHE A 145 18.84 -24.57 -3.21
N VAL A 146 20.17 -24.59 -3.03
CA VAL A 146 20.97 -25.82 -3.00
C VAL A 146 21.51 -26.02 -1.58
N VAL A 147 21.02 -27.04 -0.89
CA VAL A 147 21.34 -27.25 0.53
C VAL A 147 22.73 -27.87 0.67
N THR A 148 23.64 -27.17 1.34
CA THR A 148 25.02 -27.62 1.62
C THR A 148 25.07 -28.48 2.89
N SER A 149 26.25 -29.04 3.20
CA SER A 149 26.48 -29.77 4.46
C SER A 149 26.79 -28.85 5.65
N ALA A 150 27.05 -27.57 5.41
CA ALA A 150 27.41 -26.62 6.46
C ALA A 150 26.20 -26.31 7.36
N VAL A 151 26.46 -26.09 8.65
CA VAL A 151 25.43 -25.73 9.63
C VAL A 151 25.14 -24.22 9.53
N GLY A 152 23.86 -23.86 9.48
CA GLY A 152 23.40 -22.48 9.45
C GLY A 152 22.88 -21.98 10.79
N ALA A 153 22.15 -20.86 10.79
CA ALA A 153 21.49 -20.36 11.99
C ALA A 153 20.39 -21.31 12.47
N THR A 154 20.38 -21.65 13.77
CA THR A 154 19.42 -22.61 14.35
C THR A 154 18.54 -22.03 15.44
N ASP A 155 18.84 -20.82 15.94
CA ASP A 155 18.10 -20.16 17.01
C ASP A 155 16.59 -20.13 16.76
N PRO A 156 15.75 -20.35 17.79
CA PRO A 156 14.30 -20.34 17.62
C PRO A 156 13.80 -18.95 17.20
N ILE A 157 12.74 -18.93 16.39
CA ILE A 157 12.03 -17.69 16.07
C ILE A 157 11.10 -17.35 17.26
N PRO A 158 11.14 -16.13 17.80
CA PRO A 158 10.26 -15.73 18.89
C PRO A 158 8.78 -15.87 18.52
N ALA A 159 7.97 -16.43 19.41
CA ALA A 159 6.51 -16.53 19.22
C ALA A 159 5.80 -15.17 19.25
N THR A 160 6.43 -14.17 19.88
CA THR A 160 5.99 -12.77 19.90
C THR A 160 7.13 -11.91 19.35
N LEU A 161 6.84 -11.12 18.32
CA LEU A 161 7.82 -10.30 17.63
C LEU A 161 7.76 -8.84 18.10
N ARG A 162 6.56 -8.26 18.12
CA ARG A 162 6.30 -6.90 18.64
C ARG A 162 4.82 -6.72 19.00
N SER A 163 4.53 -5.66 19.74
CA SER A 163 3.17 -5.12 19.80
C SER A 163 2.91 -4.29 18.52
N LEU A 164 1.67 -4.35 18.03
CA LEU A 164 1.15 -3.45 17.00
C LEU A 164 0.19 -2.46 17.65
N GLY A 165 0.38 -1.16 17.43
CA GLY A 165 -0.63 -0.17 17.77
C GLY A 165 -1.79 -0.33 16.79
N VAL A 166 -2.96 -0.74 17.29
CA VAL A 166 -4.17 -0.90 16.47
C VAL A 166 -4.87 0.45 16.44
N LEU A 167 -5.18 0.94 15.24
CA LEU A 167 -6.00 2.13 15.07
C LEU A 167 -7.48 1.76 15.22
N ASP A 168 -8.23 2.51 16.02
CA ASP A 168 -9.68 2.36 16.07
C ASP A 168 -10.30 3.15 14.91
N PRO A 169 -11.03 2.51 13.97
CA PRO A 169 -11.73 3.24 12.92
C PRO A 169 -12.80 4.21 13.45
N ALA A 170 -13.21 4.11 14.72
CA ALA A 170 -14.08 5.10 15.35
C ALA A 170 -13.39 6.45 15.60
N ASP A 171 -12.05 6.49 15.65
CA ASP A 171 -11.27 7.72 15.80
C ASP A 171 -11.08 8.46 14.47
N ALA A 172 -11.59 7.91 13.36
CA ALA A 172 -11.43 8.49 12.05
C ALA A 172 -12.28 9.76 11.90
N VAL A 173 -11.63 10.89 11.62
CA VAL A 173 -12.31 12.19 11.42
C VAL A 173 -12.89 12.32 10.01
N VAL A 174 -12.37 11.56 9.05
CA VAL A 174 -12.83 11.54 7.65
C VAL A 174 -12.86 10.10 7.10
N ASP A 175 -13.89 9.79 6.32
CA ASP A 175 -14.01 8.56 5.52
C ASP A 175 -13.99 8.90 4.02
N ARG A 176 -13.00 8.39 3.28
CA ARG A 176 -12.77 8.69 1.85
C ARG A 176 -13.03 7.49 0.98
N GLU A 177 -13.58 7.72 -0.21
CA GLU A 177 -13.79 6.68 -1.24
C GLU A 177 -12.99 6.99 -2.51
N PHE A 178 -12.32 5.96 -3.02
CA PHE A 178 -11.45 6.01 -4.20
C PHE A 178 -11.89 4.97 -5.22
N VAL A 179 -12.62 5.40 -6.24
CA VAL A 179 -13.14 4.56 -7.30
C VAL A 179 -12.07 4.30 -8.35
N LEU A 180 -11.64 3.05 -8.45
CA LEU A 180 -10.66 2.56 -9.41
C LEU A 180 -11.40 2.10 -10.67
N GLN A 181 -11.14 2.77 -11.79
CA GLN A 181 -11.86 2.50 -13.04
C GLN A 181 -11.05 2.83 -14.30
N LYS A 182 -11.40 2.16 -15.38
CA LYS A 182 -10.85 2.39 -16.71
C LYS A 182 -11.81 3.25 -17.52
N LEU A 183 -11.35 4.41 -17.99
CA LEU A 183 -12.16 5.38 -18.73
C LEU A 183 -11.60 5.63 -20.13
N PRO A 184 -12.42 6.14 -21.08
CA PRO A 184 -11.93 6.54 -22.40
C PRO A 184 -10.81 7.58 -22.32
N HIS A 185 -9.80 7.46 -23.19
CA HIS A 185 -8.68 8.39 -23.28
C HIS A 185 -8.32 8.68 -24.74
N ALA A 186 -8.05 9.95 -25.06
CA ALA A 186 -7.91 10.42 -26.44
C ALA A 186 -6.70 9.80 -27.18
N CYS A 187 -5.60 9.51 -26.49
CA CYS A 187 -4.37 9.03 -27.12
C CYS A 187 -4.23 7.50 -27.09
N SER A 188 -4.52 6.87 -25.96
CA SER A 188 -4.36 5.42 -25.74
C SER A 188 -5.66 4.62 -25.92
N GLY A 189 -6.77 5.30 -26.24
CA GLY A 189 -8.12 4.71 -26.27
C GLY A 189 -8.73 4.61 -24.87
N THR A 190 -7.96 4.19 -23.87
CA THR A 190 -8.38 4.10 -22.46
C THR A 190 -7.26 4.50 -21.50
N ALA A 191 -7.61 5.03 -20.33
CA ALA A 191 -6.71 5.31 -19.22
C ALA A 191 -7.29 4.76 -17.91
N TRP A 192 -6.42 4.33 -17.03
CA TRP A 192 -6.79 3.98 -15.66
C TRP A 192 -6.82 5.23 -14.81
N LYS A 193 -7.84 5.35 -13.95
CA LYS A 193 -8.06 6.54 -13.13
C LYS A 193 -8.59 6.20 -11.76
N ILE A 194 -8.32 7.10 -10.83
CA ILE A 194 -8.93 7.15 -9.50
C ILE A 194 -9.93 8.30 -9.48
N ASN A 195 -11.18 8.03 -9.12
CA ASN A 195 -12.30 8.99 -9.12
C ASN A 195 -12.55 9.70 -10.47
N GLY A 196 -11.99 9.17 -11.56
CA GLY A 196 -12.08 9.79 -12.90
C GLY A 196 -11.19 11.02 -13.11
N LEU A 197 -10.36 11.37 -12.12
CA LEU A 197 -9.51 12.56 -12.10
C LEU A 197 -8.08 12.26 -12.60
N HIS A 198 -7.31 13.31 -12.86
CA HIS A 198 -5.91 13.26 -13.33
C HIS A 198 -4.93 13.56 -12.20
N TRP A 199 -3.64 13.25 -12.38
CA TRP A 199 -2.57 13.53 -11.41
C TRP A 199 -2.64 14.88 -10.67
N ASN A 200 -2.96 15.97 -11.36
CA ASN A 200 -2.93 17.33 -10.81
C ASN A 200 -4.24 17.81 -10.13
N ASP A 201 -5.34 17.06 -10.21
CA ASP A 201 -6.64 17.55 -9.69
C ASP A 201 -6.78 17.31 -8.17
N ILE A 202 -5.91 17.82 -7.30
CA ILE A 202 -5.86 17.46 -5.85
C ILE A 202 -7.22 17.64 -5.14
N THR A 203 -7.67 16.60 -4.43
CA THR A 203 -8.95 16.59 -3.67
C THR A 203 -8.81 16.14 -2.21
N GLU A 204 -7.66 15.59 -1.82
CA GLU A 204 -7.43 15.03 -0.49
C GLU A 204 -6.45 15.88 0.30
N TYR A 205 -6.89 16.28 1.50
CA TYR A 205 -6.15 17.17 2.39
C TYR A 205 -6.10 16.61 3.82
N PRO A 206 -5.47 15.45 4.04
CA PRO A 206 -5.38 14.87 5.37
C PRO A 206 -4.57 15.77 6.31
N ARG A 207 -4.94 15.76 7.59
CA ARG A 207 -4.31 16.62 8.60
C ARG A 207 -3.43 15.84 9.54
N LEU A 208 -2.27 16.42 9.85
CA LEU A 208 -1.38 15.85 10.84
C LEU A 208 -2.07 15.73 12.20
N GLY A 209 -1.81 14.62 12.89
CA GLY A 209 -2.44 14.25 14.16
C GLY A 209 -3.79 13.53 14.03
N THR A 210 -4.36 13.44 12.83
CA THR A 210 -5.69 12.86 12.62
C THR A 210 -5.64 11.45 12.02
N THR A 211 -6.68 10.67 12.34
CA THR A 211 -6.91 9.34 11.75
C THR A 211 -7.93 9.48 10.62
N GLU A 212 -7.71 8.80 9.50
CA GLU A 212 -8.69 8.72 8.42
C GLU A 212 -8.91 7.26 7.98
N THR A 213 -10.09 6.98 7.43
CA THR A 213 -10.32 5.73 6.71
C THR A 213 -10.44 5.93 5.22
N TRP A 214 -9.75 5.10 4.45
CA TRP A 214 -9.70 5.18 3.00
C TRP A 214 -10.26 3.88 2.41
N THR A 215 -11.23 4.00 1.50
CA THR A 215 -11.89 2.85 0.87
C THR A 215 -11.57 2.83 -0.63
N PHE A 216 -10.74 1.89 -1.05
CA PHE A 216 -10.45 1.67 -2.47
C PHE A 216 -11.51 0.76 -3.09
N ILE A 217 -12.17 1.20 -4.15
CA ILE A 217 -13.33 0.53 -4.76
C ILE A 217 -12.97 0.11 -6.19
N ASN A 218 -12.75 -1.18 -6.41
CA ASN A 218 -12.32 -1.68 -7.71
C ASN A 218 -13.48 -2.10 -8.61
N ARG A 219 -13.85 -1.24 -9.58
CA ARG A 219 -14.93 -1.50 -10.54
C ARG A 219 -14.50 -2.35 -11.75
N SER A 220 -13.29 -2.90 -11.73
CA SER A 220 -12.69 -3.60 -12.87
C SER A 220 -12.53 -5.11 -12.64
N GLY A 221 -12.26 -5.82 -13.73
CA GLY A 221 -12.05 -7.28 -13.73
C GLY A 221 -10.64 -7.74 -13.35
N ILE A 222 -9.75 -6.84 -12.94
CA ILE A 222 -8.36 -7.12 -12.56
C ILE A 222 -8.08 -6.54 -11.18
N ALA A 223 -7.09 -7.08 -10.47
CA ALA A 223 -6.71 -6.56 -9.16
C ALA A 223 -5.76 -5.35 -9.28
N HIS A 224 -5.83 -4.41 -8.33
CA HIS A 224 -4.95 -3.23 -8.27
C HIS A 224 -4.21 -3.17 -6.93
N PRO A 225 -2.87 -3.22 -6.90
CA PRO A 225 -2.09 -2.97 -5.69
C PRO A 225 -2.08 -1.46 -5.38
N MET A 226 -2.93 -1.00 -4.48
CA MET A 226 -3.01 0.42 -4.11
C MET A 226 -1.96 0.77 -3.07
N HIS A 227 -1.10 1.74 -3.41
CA HIS A 227 -0.03 2.28 -2.57
C HIS A 227 -0.36 3.71 -2.12
N VAL A 228 -0.10 4.02 -0.85
CA VAL A 228 -0.22 5.37 -0.27
C VAL A 228 1.15 5.75 0.29
N HIS A 229 1.65 6.93 -0.07
CA HIS A 229 2.91 7.45 0.47
C HIS A 229 2.71 8.05 1.88
N LEU A 230 3.83 8.49 2.47
CA LEU A 230 3.93 9.09 3.81
C LEU A 230 3.78 8.06 4.93
N ASP A 231 2.55 7.63 5.24
CA ASP A 231 2.25 6.80 6.40
C ASP A 231 1.89 5.35 6.03
N PHE A 232 2.09 4.44 6.98
CA PHE A 232 1.55 3.09 6.88
C PHE A 232 0.10 3.04 7.35
N PHE A 233 -0.67 2.12 6.79
CA PHE A 233 -2.05 1.86 7.16
C PHE A 233 -2.26 0.42 7.67
N GLN A 234 -3.41 0.20 8.30
CA GLN A 234 -3.92 -1.12 8.65
C GLN A 234 -5.12 -1.45 7.77
N VAL A 235 -5.15 -2.67 7.22
CA VAL A 235 -6.31 -3.14 6.46
C VAL A 235 -7.42 -3.51 7.44
N LEU A 236 -8.61 -2.90 7.29
CA LEU A 236 -9.76 -3.19 8.14
C LEU A 236 -10.51 -4.40 7.62
N TYR A 237 -10.95 -4.33 6.36
CA TYR A 237 -11.66 -5.41 5.70
C TYR A 237 -11.69 -5.23 4.18
N SER A 238 -11.99 -6.34 3.49
CA SER A 238 -12.47 -6.33 2.11
C SER A 238 -13.93 -6.75 2.04
N GLN A 239 -14.64 -6.32 1.02
CA GLN A 239 -16.03 -6.73 0.79
C GLN A 239 -16.33 -6.72 -0.71
N SER A 240 -17.03 -7.76 -1.20
CA SER A 240 -17.48 -7.78 -2.59
C SER A 240 -18.64 -6.83 -2.82
N PHE A 241 -18.82 -6.45 -4.07
CA PHE A 241 -19.99 -5.71 -4.51
C PHE A 241 -20.43 -6.12 -5.91
N ILE A 242 -21.66 -5.74 -6.27
CA ILE A 242 -22.20 -5.83 -7.62
C ILE A 242 -22.33 -4.42 -8.19
N VAL A 243 -22.02 -4.29 -9.48
CA VAL A 243 -22.17 -3.03 -10.25
C VAL A 243 -23.45 -3.08 -11.07
N ASP A 244 -24.31 -2.06 -10.92
CA ASP A 244 -25.48 -1.83 -11.77
C ASP A 244 -25.44 -0.39 -12.32
N GLY A 245 -24.96 -0.25 -13.56
CA GLY A 245 -24.65 1.05 -14.13
C GLY A 245 -23.58 1.78 -13.31
N GLU A 246 -23.93 2.94 -12.75
CA GLU A 246 -23.07 3.71 -11.86
C GLU A 246 -23.19 3.28 -10.39
N ASN A 247 -24.23 2.52 -10.04
CA ASN A 247 -24.47 2.12 -8.65
C ASN A 247 -23.61 0.92 -8.27
N ILE A 248 -23.12 0.94 -7.04
CA ILE A 248 -22.42 -0.17 -6.40
C ILE A 248 -23.25 -0.61 -5.19
N THR A 249 -23.53 -1.91 -5.10
CA THR A 249 -24.20 -2.50 -3.93
C THR A 249 -23.31 -3.58 -3.35
N THR A 250 -22.86 -3.39 -2.11
CA THR A 250 -22.08 -4.41 -1.39
C THR A 250 -22.88 -5.70 -1.25
N ASN A 251 -22.21 -6.82 -1.47
CA ASN A 251 -22.78 -8.14 -1.25
C ASN A 251 -21.79 -8.99 -0.44
N GLY A 252 -22.32 -9.98 0.28
CA GLY A 252 -21.49 -10.83 1.13
C GLY A 252 -20.97 -10.15 2.41
N PRO A 253 -20.27 -10.92 3.28
CA PRO A 253 -19.74 -10.43 4.54
C PRO A 253 -18.49 -9.56 4.32
N ARG A 254 -18.17 -8.72 5.31
CA ARG A 254 -16.85 -8.12 5.44
C ARG A 254 -15.83 -9.22 5.80
N ILE A 255 -14.71 -9.24 5.10
CA ILE A 255 -13.62 -10.20 5.27
C ILE A 255 -12.44 -9.46 5.88
N LEU A 256 -12.06 -9.82 7.11
CA LEU A 256 -10.88 -9.27 7.79
C LEU A 256 -9.59 -9.74 7.11
N PRO A 257 -8.48 -8.99 7.21
CA PRO A 257 -7.20 -9.44 6.67
C PRO A 257 -6.74 -10.73 7.34
N GLU A 258 -6.13 -11.61 6.55
CA GLU A 258 -5.44 -12.78 7.07
C GLU A 258 -4.28 -12.35 7.99
N PRO A 259 -3.84 -13.20 8.95
CA PRO A 259 -2.80 -12.82 9.91
C PRO A 259 -1.50 -12.30 9.29
N ASN A 260 -1.15 -12.75 8.08
CA ASN A 260 0.04 -12.31 7.36
C ASN A 260 -0.12 -10.94 6.65
N GLN A 261 -1.34 -10.41 6.60
CA GLN A 261 -1.70 -9.10 6.06
C GLN A 261 -2.22 -8.14 7.15
N ALA A 262 -2.38 -8.61 8.39
CA ALA A 262 -2.89 -7.85 9.54
C ALA A 262 -1.80 -7.00 10.26
N GLY A 263 -0.69 -6.71 9.57
CA GLY A 263 0.36 -5.81 10.04
C GLY A 263 0.19 -4.39 9.50
N TRP A 264 1.23 -3.57 9.68
CA TRP A 264 1.35 -2.30 8.97
C TRP A 264 1.67 -2.55 7.50
N LYS A 265 0.89 -1.93 6.61
CA LYS A 265 1.02 -2.01 5.16
C LYS A 265 1.10 -0.62 4.57
N ASP A 266 1.74 -0.49 3.40
CA ASP A 266 1.65 0.74 2.60
C ASP A 266 1.09 0.45 1.20
N THR A 267 0.95 -0.83 0.85
CA THR A 267 0.44 -1.30 -0.43
C THR A 267 -0.57 -2.40 -0.16
N VAL A 268 -1.76 -2.35 -0.76
CA VAL A 268 -2.81 -3.36 -0.57
C VAL A 268 -3.43 -3.78 -1.89
N MET A 269 -3.51 -5.09 -2.12
CA MET A 269 -4.21 -5.63 -3.27
C MET A 269 -5.72 -5.42 -3.15
N VAL A 270 -6.33 -4.73 -4.12
CA VAL A 270 -7.78 -4.52 -4.22
C VAL A 270 -8.34 -5.47 -5.30
N PRO A 271 -9.00 -6.58 -4.92
CA PRO A 271 -9.47 -7.59 -5.88
C PRO A 271 -10.56 -7.05 -6.84
N PRO A 272 -10.82 -7.74 -7.97
CA PRO A 272 -11.90 -7.38 -8.88
C PRO A 272 -13.25 -7.30 -8.19
N PHE A 273 -14.01 -6.22 -8.41
CA PHE A 273 -15.36 -6.03 -7.85
C PHE A 273 -15.42 -6.16 -6.32
N HIS A 274 -14.34 -5.73 -5.66
CA HIS A 274 -14.25 -5.62 -4.21
C HIS A 274 -13.87 -4.20 -3.83
N LEU A 275 -14.28 -3.81 -2.63
CA LEU A 275 -13.70 -2.69 -1.93
C LEU A 275 -12.74 -3.19 -0.85
N VAL A 276 -11.70 -2.42 -0.57
CA VAL A 276 -10.79 -2.64 0.55
C VAL A 276 -10.74 -1.36 1.36
N LYS A 277 -11.12 -1.44 2.64
CA LYS A 277 -11.08 -0.32 3.58
C LYS A 277 -9.83 -0.41 4.44
N VAL A 278 -9.09 0.68 4.53
CA VAL A 278 -7.89 0.83 5.37
C VAL A 278 -8.07 1.97 6.35
N VAL A 279 -7.30 1.97 7.42
CA VAL A 279 -7.19 3.06 8.40
C VAL A 279 -5.74 3.51 8.49
N THR A 280 -5.52 4.82 8.45
CA THR A 280 -4.20 5.44 8.55
C THR A 280 -4.26 6.60 9.52
N ARG A 281 -3.10 6.97 10.09
CA ARG A 281 -2.96 8.15 10.93
C ARG A 281 -1.82 8.98 10.36
N PHE A 282 -2.12 10.23 10.02
CA PHE A 282 -1.15 11.13 9.42
C PHE A 282 -0.40 11.84 10.53
N GLU A 283 0.90 11.58 10.71
CA GLU A 283 1.66 12.14 11.85
C GLU A 283 2.94 12.88 11.46
N ASP A 284 3.56 12.48 10.34
CA ASP A 284 4.99 12.73 10.17
C ASP A 284 5.32 14.09 9.53
N TYR A 285 4.77 14.38 8.34
CA TYR A 285 5.18 15.54 7.53
C TYR A 285 4.03 16.14 6.73
N THR A 286 4.00 17.48 6.64
CA THR A 286 3.17 18.19 5.67
C THR A 286 3.80 18.14 4.27
N GLY A 287 2.99 18.35 3.24
CA GLY A 287 3.44 18.44 1.86
C GLY A 287 2.62 17.63 0.87
N LEU A 288 3.08 17.59 -0.38
CA LEU A 288 2.45 16.82 -1.45
C LEU A 288 3.02 15.41 -1.50
N PHE A 289 2.12 14.43 -1.45
CA PHE A 289 2.46 13.01 -1.48
C PHE A 289 1.57 12.27 -2.49
N PRO A 290 2.10 11.29 -3.22
CA PRO A 290 1.30 10.52 -4.15
C PRO A 290 0.57 9.35 -3.48
N TYR A 291 -0.49 8.91 -4.14
CA TYR A 291 -1.11 7.61 -3.93
C TYR A 291 -1.57 7.07 -5.27
N HIS A 292 -1.37 5.77 -5.50
CA HIS A 292 -1.50 5.20 -6.84
C HIS A 292 -1.68 3.69 -6.86
N CYS A 293 -2.14 3.18 -8.00
CA CYS A 293 -1.95 1.77 -8.32
C CYS A 293 -0.48 1.52 -8.63
N HIS A 294 0.10 0.49 -8.05
CA HIS A 294 1.51 0.13 -8.25
C HIS A 294 1.73 -0.86 -9.40
N ILE A 295 0.71 -1.08 -10.25
CA ILE A 295 0.94 -1.57 -11.62
C ILE A 295 1.49 -0.39 -12.41
N LEU A 296 2.78 -0.38 -12.72
CA LEU A 296 3.47 0.80 -13.26
C LEU A 296 2.85 1.29 -14.58
N GLU A 297 2.37 0.36 -15.40
CA GLU A 297 1.67 0.70 -16.64
C GLU A 297 0.33 1.42 -16.41
N HIS A 298 -0.36 1.12 -15.30
CA HIS A 298 -1.56 1.87 -14.88
C HIS A 298 -1.18 3.21 -14.25
N GLU A 299 -0.15 3.22 -13.40
CA GLU A 299 0.40 4.41 -12.73
C GLU A 299 0.70 5.53 -13.73
N ASP A 300 1.49 5.22 -14.76
CA ASP A 300 1.95 6.20 -15.76
C ASP A 300 0.79 6.76 -16.63
N HIS A 301 -0.38 6.09 -16.68
CA HIS A 301 -1.44 6.40 -17.66
C HIS A 301 -2.88 6.17 -17.15
N ASP A 302 -3.33 6.73 -16.03
CA ASP A 302 -2.82 7.82 -15.19
C ASP A 302 -3.42 7.54 -13.79
N MET A 303 -3.21 6.32 -13.28
CA MET A 303 -3.86 5.79 -12.08
C MET A 303 -3.10 6.21 -10.82
N MET A 304 -2.71 7.48 -10.80
CA MET A 304 -1.91 8.11 -9.79
C MET A 304 -2.46 9.50 -9.50
N ARG A 305 -2.49 9.84 -8.21
CA ARG A 305 -3.09 11.06 -7.67
C ARG A 305 -2.19 11.59 -6.57
N GLN A 306 -2.44 12.84 -6.17
CA GLN A 306 -1.75 13.48 -5.06
C GLN A 306 -2.74 13.79 -3.94
N PHE A 307 -2.29 13.67 -2.69
CA PHE A 307 -2.89 14.31 -1.53
C PHE A 307 -1.91 15.34 -0.97
N ARG A 308 -2.43 16.34 -0.27
CA ARG A 308 -1.61 17.30 0.48
C ARG A 308 -1.82 17.08 1.97
N ALA A 309 -0.82 16.54 2.66
CA ALA A 309 -0.83 16.53 4.11
C ALA A 309 -0.66 17.97 4.61
N VAL A 310 -1.60 18.46 5.40
CA VAL A 310 -1.59 19.83 5.95
C VAL A 310 -1.46 19.82 7.46
N ALA A 311 -0.99 20.95 8.00
CA ALA A 311 -0.90 21.12 9.43
C ALA A 311 -2.29 21.26 10.06
N PHE A 312 -2.40 20.99 11.34
CA PHE A 312 -3.61 21.33 12.08
C PHE A 312 -3.76 22.85 12.14
N GLY A 313 -4.95 23.37 11.83
CA GLY A 313 -5.22 24.80 11.77
C GLY A 313 -4.87 25.49 10.43
N ASP A 314 -4.46 24.74 9.40
CA ASP A 314 -4.37 25.21 8.00
C ASP A 314 -5.77 25.09 7.36
N ALA A 315 -6.55 26.16 7.44
CA ALA A 315 -7.97 26.19 7.08
C ALA A 315 -8.21 26.53 5.61
N ASP A 316 -7.32 27.31 4.99
CA ASP A 316 -7.39 27.61 3.56
C ASP A 316 -6.62 26.59 2.68
N VAL A 317 -5.92 25.66 3.33
CA VAL A 317 -5.33 24.45 2.76
C VAL A 317 -4.17 24.77 1.81
N ASP A 318 -3.51 25.92 2.02
CA ASP A 318 -2.43 26.39 1.18
C ASP A 318 -1.06 25.73 1.51
N GLY A 319 -0.96 25.11 2.69
CA GLY A 319 0.18 24.31 3.13
C GLY A 319 0.99 24.93 4.27
N ASP A 320 0.60 26.09 4.79
CA ASP A 320 1.10 26.66 6.03
C ASP A 320 -0.01 27.05 7.00
N VAL A 321 0.36 27.45 8.21
CA VAL A 321 -0.58 28.08 9.14
C VAL A 321 -0.14 29.52 9.32
N ASP A 322 -0.97 30.46 8.91
CA ASP A 322 -0.61 31.87 8.83
C ASP A 322 -1.71 32.83 9.33
N LEU A 323 -1.60 34.11 8.96
CA LEU A 323 -2.54 35.14 9.39
C LEU A 323 -3.93 34.99 8.74
N ALA A 324 -4.03 34.40 7.55
CA ALA A 324 -5.29 34.08 6.89
C ALA A 324 -6.04 33.00 7.68
N ASP A 325 -5.34 31.96 8.12
CA ASP A 325 -5.94 30.95 9.00
C ASP A 325 -6.38 31.55 10.33
N TYR A 326 -5.56 32.44 10.91
CA TYR A 326 -5.91 33.10 12.15
C TYR A 326 -7.18 33.94 12.00
N ALA A 327 -7.35 34.62 10.86
CA ALA A 327 -8.57 35.35 10.57
C ALA A 327 -9.79 34.40 10.52
N THR A 328 -9.63 33.23 9.89
CA THR A 328 -10.67 32.19 9.84
C THR A 328 -10.98 31.63 11.24
N LEU A 329 -9.97 31.37 12.07
CA LEU A 329 -10.17 30.96 13.46
C LEU A 329 -10.95 32.00 14.25
N VAL A 330 -10.64 33.30 14.10
CA VAL A 330 -11.36 34.38 14.79
C VAL A 330 -12.83 34.42 14.37
N GLU A 331 -13.13 34.16 13.10
CA GLU A 331 -14.51 34.00 12.62
C GLU A 331 -15.18 32.78 13.28
N CYS A 332 -14.46 31.66 13.42
CA CYS A 332 -14.94 30.44 14.10
C CYS A 332 -15.21 30.63 15.61
N LEU A 333 -14.33 31.34 16.33
CA LEU A 333 -14.47 31.67 17.76
C LEU A 333 -15.68 32.59 18.03
N SER A 334 -16.02 33.43 17.06
CA SER A 334 -17.04 34.48 17.22
C SER A 334 -18.47 34.00 16.91
N GLY A 335 -18.61 32.82 16.29
CA GLY A 335 -19.88 32.30 15.77
C GLY A 335 -20.37 33.04 14.51
N PRO A 336 -21.40 32.51 13.81
CA PRO A 336 -21.86 33.00 12.51
C PRO A 336 -22.45 34.44 12.49
N ASP A 337 -22.47 35.12 13.64
CA ASP A 337 -23.16 36.40 13.86
C ASP A 337 -22.23 37.63 13.94
N VAL A 338 -20.91 37.48 13.72
CA VAL A 338 -19.97 38.62 13.74
C VAL A 338 -19.45 38.94 12.33
N ALA A 339 -20.02 40.02 11.78
CA ALA A 339 -19.83 40.71 10.49
C ALA A 339 -18.68 40.30 9.52
N PRO A 340 -18.96 40.29 8.19
CA PRO A 340 -18.15 39.63 7.18
C PRO A 340 -16.94 40.45 6.72
N ASN A 341 -15.83 39.76 6.50
CA ASN A 341 -14.82 40.15 5.53
C ASN A 341 -15.47 40.05 4.12
N PRO A 342 -15.46 41.09 3.26
CA PRO A 342 -16.32 41.14 2.07
C PRO A 342 -15.86 40.29 0.88
N VAL A 343 -14.94 39.34 1.07
CA VAL A 343 -14.25 38.61 0.00
C VAL A 343 -14.66 37.12 -0.09
N ALA A 344 -15.18 36.52 0.99
CA ALA A 344 -15.62 35.12 1.02
C ALA A 344 -16.86 34.94 1.94
N PRO A 345 -17.69 33.91 1.71
CA PRO A 345 -18.71 33.52 2.70
C PRO A 345 -18.03 33.08 4.01
N PRO A 346 -18.62 33.38 5.18
CA PRO A 346 -18.05 32.95 6.46
C PRO A 346 -17.98 31.41 6.54
N PRO A 347 -17.00 30.85 7.25
CA PRO A 347 -16.86 29.40 7.43
C PRO A 347 -18.10 28.84 8.13
N THR A 348 -18.54 27.66 7.73
CA THR A 348 -19.62 26.96 8.43
C THR A 348 -19.12 26.40 9.75
N THR A 349 -20.03 26.07 10.68
CA THR A 349 -19.66 25.36 11.91
C THR A 349 -18.93 24.05 11.61
N ALA A 350 -19.29 23.36 10.52
CA ALA A 350 -18.59 22.15 10.11
C ALA A 350 -17.17 22.47 9.65
N ASP A 351 -16.97 23.51 8.85
CA ASP A 351 -15.63 23.93 8.40
C ASP A 351 -14.75 24.35 9.59
N CYS A 352 -15.35 25.03 10.59
CA CYS A 352 -14.67 25.45 11.81
C CYS A 352 -14.24 24.27 12.69
N LEU A 353 -15.16 23.36 13.00
CA LEU A 353 -14.85 22.17 13.78
C LEU A 353 -13.89 21.26 13.03
N GLU A 354 -14.03 21.18 11.71
CA GLU A 354 -13.04 20.50 10.90
C GLU A 354 -11.71 21.20 11.13
N ALA A 355 -11.49 22.43 10.68
CA ALA A 355 -10.19 23.10 10.65
C ALA A 355 -9.50 23.28 12.01
N PHE A 356 -10.28 23.51 13.08
CA PHE A 356 -9.77 24.07 14.32
C PHE A 356 -10.17 23.34 15.61
N ASP A 357 -10.99 22.28 15.61
CA ASP A 357 -11.30 21.52 16.85
C ASP A 357 -10.19 20.46 17.11
N ALA A 358 -9.19 20.84 17.90
CA ALA A 358 -7.98 20.07 18.16
C ALA A 358 -8.20 18.91 19.12
N ASP A 359 -9.03 19.12 20.13
CA ASP A 359 -9.29 18.15 21.19
C ASP A 359 -10.60 17.36 20.99
N GLN A 360 -11.32 17.67 19.91
CA GLN A 360 -12.53 16.98 19.44
C GLN A 360 -13.67 17.04 20.44
N ASP A 361 -13.79 18.14 21.17
CA ASP A 361 -14.85 18.33 22.17
C ASP A 361 -16.15 18.94 21.58
N GLY A 362 -16.10 19.34 20.31
CA GLY A 362 -17.24 19.81 19.54
C GLY A 362 -17.45 21.32 19.58
N ASP A 363 -16.47 22.10 20.05
CA ASP A 363 -16.40 23.53 19.82
C ASP A 363 -15.02 24.01 19.28
N VAL A 364 -14.88 25.31 19.07
CA VAL A 364 -13.61 25.94 18.71
C VAL A 364 -13.34 27.00 19.76
N ASP A 365 -12.27 26.83 20.52
CA ASP A 365 -12.01 27.66 21.69
C ASP A 365 -10.53 28.06 21.88
N LEU A 366 -10.18 28.46 23.11
CA LEU A 366 -8.83 28.91 23.43
C LEU A 366 -7.81 27.76 23.51
N ASP A 367 -8.25 26.55 23.82
CA ASP A 367 -7.38 25.37 23.86
C ASP A 367 -6.98 24.97 22.43
N ASP A 368 -7.89 25.06 21.47
CA ASP A 368 -7.61 24.92 20.04
C ASP A 368 -6.63 25.95 19.50
N PHE A 369 -6.83 27.22 19.88
CA PHE A 369 -5.93 28.29 19.48
C PHE A 369 -4.49 28.02 19.92
N LYS A 370 -4.27 27.39 21.09
CA LYS A 370 -2.92 27.05 21.55
C LYS A 370 -2.28 25.99 20.65
N VAL A 371 -3.07 25.04 20.13
CA VAL A 371 -2.59 24.01 19.19
C VAL A 371 -2.32 24.61 17.82
N MET A 372 -3.19 25.49 17.33
CA MET A 372 -2.93 26.24 16.10
C MET A 372 -1.66 27.11 16.20
N GLN A 373 -1.47 27.81 17.32
CA GLN A 373 -0.34 28.72 17.52
C GLN A 373 1.02 28.02 17.39
N VAL A 374 1.13 26.75 17.78
CA VAL A 374 2.39 26.00 17.62
C VAL A 374 2.68 25.59 16.17
N ASN A 375 1.66 25.61 15.29
CA ASN A 375 1.78 25.29 13.87
C ASN A 375 2.02 26.53 13.00
N PHE A 376 1.91 27.74 13.57
CA PHE A 376 2.10 29.00 12.85
C PHE A 376 3.48 29.04 12.19
N SER A 377 3.48 29.05 10.86
CA SER A 377 4.67 28.87 10.02
C SER A 377 4.79 29.89 8.89
N GLY A 378 3.72 30.63 8.58
CA GLY A 378 3.70 31.75 7.65
C GLY A 378 3.98 33.12 8.30
N SER A 379 3.87 34.21 7.52
CA SER A 379 4.14 35.59 7.95
C SER A 379 2.89 36.41 8.24
#